data_AF-A0A2T9X2F8-F1
#
_entry.id   AF-A0A2T9X2F8-F1
#
_cell.length_a   1.000
_cell.length_b   1.000
_cell.length_c   1.000
_cell.angle_alpha   90.00
_cell.angle_beta   90.00
_cell.angle_gamma   90.00
#
_symmetry.space_group_name_H-M   'P 1'
#
loop_
_entity.id
_entity.type
_entity.pdbx_description
1 polymer ?
#
loop_
_entity_poly.entity_id
_entity_poly.type
_entity_poly.pdbx_seq_one_letter_code
_entity_poly.pdbx_strand_id
1 'polypeptide(L)'
;MMDKFLEFLEASIEEFNKGRYRVSCLLCQVSAELLIRSIFDERGLKQPIVPSHDIRTLLGKLNDESLYDLIKENRRELDVVSNCRKNSQYGEVKKEEAEECIKMVKLLLKELKNNDLFRKNYTI
;
A
#
# COMPACT_ATOMS: atom_id res chain seq x y z
N MET A 1 1.87 -9.90 -10.25
CA MET A 1 2.18 -9.11 -9.04
C MET A 1 0.92 -8.73 -8.29
N MET A 2 -0.20 -8.54 -8.99
CA MET A 2 -1.51 -8.28 -8.41
C MET A 2 -1.96 -9.36 -7.40
N ASP A 3 -1.92 -10.64 -7.76
CA ASP A 3 -2.33 -11.72 -6.84
C ASP A 3 -1.54 -11.73 -5.53
N LYS A 4 -0.26 -11.36 -5.60
CA LYS A 4 0.61 -11.22 -4.42
C LYS A 4 0.18 -10.06 -3.53
N PHE A 5 -0.30 -8.94 -4.07
CA PHE A 5 -0.78 -7.85 -3.20
C PHE A 5 -1.99 -8.31 -2.36
N LEU A 6 -2.93 -9.05 -2.98
CA LEU A 6 -4.14 -9.55 -2.33
C LEU A 6 -3.79 -10.53 -1.21
N GLU A 7 -2.93 -11.50 -1.51
CA GLU A 7 -2.45 -12.49 -0.54
C GLU A 7 -1.85 -11.81 0.72
N PHE A 8 -1.01 -10.79 0.53
CA PHE A 8 -0.43 -10.04 1.65
C PHE A 8 -1.45 -9.19 2.41
N LEU A 9 -2.45 -8.62 1.73
CA LEU A 9 -3.52 -7.86 2.39
C LEU A 9 -4.43 -8.76 3.22
N GLU A 10 -4.81 -9.92 2.69
CA GLU A 10 -5.62 -10.92 3.38
C GLU A 10 -4.88 -11.45 4.62
N ALA A 11 -3.62 -11.84 4.46
CA ALA A 11 -2.77 -12.26 5.58
C ALA A 11 -2.62 -11.15 6.63
N SER A 12 -2.47 -9.89 6.20
CA SER A 12 -2.43 -8.74 7.11
C SER A 12 -3.71 -8.62 7.94
N ILE A 13 -4.87 -8.78 7.32
CA ILE A 13 -6.18 -8.71 7.99
C ILE A 13 -6.34 -9.88 8.97
N GLU A 14 -5.93 -11.09 8.58
CA GLU A 14 -5.96 -12.24 9.49
C GLU A 14 -5.10 -12.01 10.74
N GLU A 15 -3.86 -11.57 10.57
CA GLU A 15 -2.95 -11.33 11.70
C GLU A 15 -3.44 -10.19 12.59
N PHE A 16 -4.11 -9.18 12.01
CA PHE A 16 -4.79 -8.13 12.78
C PHE A 16 -5.87 -8.71 13.68
N ASN A 17 -6.72 -9.58 13.14
CA ASN A 17 -7.81 -10.22 13.88
C ASN A 17 -7.31 -11.17 14.98
N LYS A 18 -6.11 -11.73 14.81
CA LYS A 18 -5.41 -12.53 15.84
C LYS A 18 -4.71 -11.66 16.91
N GLY A 19 -4.82 -10.34 16.84
CA GLY A 19 -4.16 -9.40 17.77
C GLY A 19 -2.66 -9.21 17.51
N ARG A 20 -2.14 -9.71 16.38
CA ARG A 20 -0.71 -9.67 16.02
C ARG A 20 -0.41 -8.43 15.16
N TYR A 21 -0.63 -7.26 15.74
CA TYR A 21 -0.59 -5.97 15.03
C TYR A 21 0.76 -5.68 14.36
N ARG A 22 1.87 -6.06 14.99
CA ARG A 22 3.21 -5.96 14.41
C ARG A 22 3.35 -6.72 13.09
N VAL A 23 2.85 -7.96 13.03
CA VAL A 23 2.91 -8.78 11.80
C VAL A 23 1.95 -8.22 10.76
N SER A 24 0.75 -7.85 11.18
CA SER A 24 -0.25 -7.21 10.32
C SER A 24 0.28 -5.95 9.63
N CYS A 25 0.90 -5.03 10.37
CA CYS A 25 1.43 -3.76 9.87
C CYS A 25 2.56 -4.00 8.84
N LEU A 26 3.46 -4.97 9.09
CA LEU A 26 4.48 -5.37 8.11
C LEU A 26 3.86 -5.87 6.81
N LEU A 27 2.92 -6.83 6.91
CA LEU A 27 2.26 -7.42 5.75
C LEU A 27 1.46 -6.37 4.96
N CYS A 28 0.80 -5.46 5.67
CA CYS A 28 0.06 -4.36 5.08
C CYS A 28 0.97 -3.43 4.27
N GLN A 29 2.12 -3.03 4.82
CA GLN A 29 3.08 -2.20 4.09
C GLN A 29 3.62 -2.90 2.83
N VAL A 30 3.94 -4.20 2.94
CA VAL A 30 4.39 -5.00 1.79
C VAL A 30 3.30 -5.07 0.72
N SER A 31 2.04 -5.25 1.13
CA SER A 31 0.89 -5.22 0.21
C SER A 31 0.77 -3.88 -0.51
N ALA A 32 0.92 -2.76 0.20
CA ALA A 32 0.90 -1.41 -0.39
C ALA A 32 1.98 -1.25 -1.47
N GLU A 33 3.20 -1.69 -1.17
CA GLU A 33 4.31 -1.62 -2.12
C GLU A 33 4.04 -2.49 -3.36
N LEU A 34 3.57 -3.72 -3.18
CA LEU A 34 3.24 -4.62 -4.29
C LEU A 34 2.10 -4.08 -5.16
N LEU A 35 1.08 -3.49 -4.56
CA LEU A 35 -0.01 -2.83 -5.29
C LEU A 35 0.56 -1.74 -6.20
N ILE A 36 1.34 -0.81 -5.67
CA ILE A 36 1.86 0.29 -6.49
C ILE A 36 2.85 -0.21 -7.54
N ARG A 37 3.73 -1.16 -7.19
CA ARG A 37 4.67 -1.76 -8.15
C ARG A 37 3.97 -2.51 -9.27
N SER A 38 2.83 -3.14 -9.02
CA SER A 38 2.07 -3.78 -10.10
C SER A 38 1.57 -2.78 -11.14
N ILE A 39 1.30 -1.54 -10.74
CA ILE A 39 0.90 -0.47 -11.67
C ILE A 39 2.08 -0.03 -12.54
N PHE A 40 3.30 0.00 -12.00
CA PHE A 40 4.50 0.22 -12.82
C PHE A 40 4.63 -0.87 -13.89
N ASP A 41 4.44 -2.14 -13.53
CA ASP A 41 4.50 -3.25 -14.48
C ASP A 41 3.40 -3.16 -15.55
N GLU A 42 2.15 -2.88 -15.14
CA GLU A 42 1.00 -2.74 -16.04
C GLU A 42 1.16 -1.60 -17.04
N ARG A 43 1.78 -0.49 -16.63
CA ARG A 43 2.09 0.65 -17.49
C ARG A 43 3.37 0.46 -18.31
N GLY A 44 4.08 -0.66 -18.15
CA GLY A 44 5.39 -0.88 -18.80
C GLY A 44 6.46 0.11 -18.34
N LEU A 45 6.32 0.69 -17.15
CA LEU A 45 7.25 1.65 -16.58
C LEU A 45 8.40 0.93 -15.88
N LYS A 46 9.58 1.56 -15.88
CA LYS A 46 10.72 1.04 -15.14
C LYS A 46 10.45 1.09 -13.63
N GLN A 47 10.61 -0.05 -12.97
CA GLN A 47 10.48 -0.17 -11.52
C GLN A 47 11.44 0.80 -10.81
N PRO A 48 10.93 1.66 -9.91
CA PRO A 48 11.78 2.58 -9.20
C PRO A 48 12.50 1.89 -8.05
N ILE A 49 13.75 2.31 -7.84
CA ILE A 49 14.49 2.04 -6.61
C ILE A 49 14.12 3.16 -5.63
N VAL A 50 13.47 2.79 -4.52
CA VAL A 50 13.00 3.74 -3.51
C VAL A 50 13.71 3.44 -2.20
N PRO A 51 14.40 4.43 -1.60
CA PRO A 51 14.94 4.27 -0.26
C PRO A 51 13.82 3.97 0.74
N SER A 52 14.07 3.06 1.68
CA SER A 52 13.19 2.82 2.84
C SER A 52 11.76 2.38 2.54
N HIS A 53 11.45 1.90 1.33
CA HIS A 53 10.10 1.45 0.95
C HIS A 53 9.01 2.54 1.13
N ASP A 54 9.37 3.81 0.92
CA ASP A 54 8.45 4.93 1.13
C ASP A 54 7.32 4.97 0.09
N ILE A 55 6.08 4.86 0.57
CA ILE A 55 4.87 4.74 -0.24
C ILE A 55 4.56 6.04 -1.00
N ARG A 56 4.73 7.21 -0.36
CA ARG A 56 4.48 8.50 -1.03
C ARG A 56 5.45 8.73 -2.18
N THR A 57 6.73 8.45 -1.98
CA THR A 57 7.74 8.55 -3.04
C THR A 57 7.43 7.56 -4.17
N LEU A 58 7.00 6.33 -3.83
CA LEU A 58 6.65 5.34 -4.84
C LEU A 58 5.43 5.77 -5.67
N LEU A 59 4.38 6.30 -5.03
CA LEU A 59 3.21 6.88 -5.72
C LEU A 59 3.59 8.08 -6.59
N GLY A 60 4.39 9.02 -6.07
CA GLY A 60 4.81 10.20 -6.83
C GLY A 60 5.63 9.86 -8.09
N LYS A 61 6.33 8.73 -8.09
CA LYS A 61 7.08 8.25 -9.26
C LYS A 61 6.20 7.69 -10.39
N LEU A 62 4.90 7.46 -10.15
CA LEU A 62 3.96 7.16 -11.23
C LEU A 62 3.71 8.38 -12.14
N ASN A 63 4.06 9.59 -11.68
CA ASN A 63 3.88 10.87 -12.38
C ASN A 63 2.46 11.01 -12.97
N ASP A 64 1.46 10.68 -12.15
CA ASP A 64 0.06 10.68 -12.51
C ASP A 64 -0.68 11.79 -11.74
N GLU A 65 -1.16 12.79 -12.46
CA GLU A 65 -1.84 13.95 -11.89
C GLU A 65 -3.10 13.57 -11.12
N SER A 66 -3.78 12.47 -11.50
CA SER A 66 -4.97 11.98 -10.81
C SER A 66 -4.69 11.52 -9.37
N LEU A 67 -3.42 11.23 -9.05
CA LEU A 67 -3.01 10.81 -7.71
C LEU A 67 -2.57 11.97 -6.83
N TYR A 68 -2.46 13.19 -7.36
CA TYR A 68 -1.92 14.33 -6.63
C TYR A 68 -2.78 14.67 -5.40
N ASP A 69 -4.08 14.82 -5.58
CA ASP A 69 -5.01 15.13 -4.50
C ASP A 69 -5.07 13.99 -3.48
N LEU A 70 -5.10 12.74 -3.94
CA LEU A 70 -5.04 11.55 -3.07
C LEU A 70 -3.81 11.58 -2.15
N ILE A 71 -2.62 11.82 -2.71
CA ILE A 71 -1.36 11.88 -1.93
C ILE A 71 -1.37 13.06 -0.97
N LYS A 72 -1.85 14.21 -1.41
CA LYS A 72 -1.88 15.45 -0.62
C LYS A 72 -2.83 15.32 0.57
N GLU A 73 -4.02 14.79 0.36
CA GLU A 73 -5.07 14.66 1.38
C GLU A 73 -4.75 13.56 2.41
N ASN A 74 -4.05 12.50 2.00
CA ASN A 74 -3.76 11.33 2.85
C ASN A 74 -2.29 11.26 3.28
N ARG A 75 -1.60 12.40 3.33
CA ARG A 75 -0.14 12.43 3.56
C ARG A 75 0.27 11.73 4.86
N ARG A 76 -0.48 11.96 5.95
CA ARG A 76 -0.19 11.39 7.28
C ARG A 76 -0.39 9.88 7.28
N GLU A 77 -1.51 9.43 6.71
CA GLU A 77 -1.90 8.03 6.61
C GLU A 77 -0.88 7.27 5.77
N LEU A 78 -0.42 7.85 4.66
CA LEU A 78 0.63 7.28 3.83
C LEU A 78 1.98 7.21 4.55
N ASP A 79 2.32 8.19 5.40
CA ASP A 79 3.50 8.13 6.27
C ASP A 79 3.39 6.99 7.30
N VAL A 80 2.20 6.72 7.84
CA VAL A 80 1.95 5.57 8.72
C VAL A 80 2.22 4.26 7.97
N VAL A 81 1.71 4.12 6.74
CA VAL A 81 1.99 2.92 5.90
C VAL A 81 3.48 2.77 5.65
N SER A 82 4.21 3.83 5.29
CA SER A 82 5.67 3.78 5.11
C SER A 82 6.39 3.32 6.39
N ASN A 83 5.98 3.85 7.55
CA ASN A 83 6.61 3.55 8.83
C ASN A 83 6.33 2.14 9.34
N CYS A 84 5.23 1.50 8.92
CA CYS A 84 4.91 0.12 9.28
C CYS A 84 6.07 -0.84 9.02
N ARG A 85 6.86 -0.65 7.94
CA ARG A 85 8.02 -1.50 7.63
C ARG A 85 9.08 -1.45 8.74
N LYS A 86 9.51 -0.24 9.09
CA LYS A 86 10.55 0.00 10.09
C LYS A 86 10.07 -0.36 11.49
N ASN A 87 8.87 0.11 11.86
CA ASN A 87 8.31 -0.11 13.20
C ASN A 87 8.07 -1.60 13.45
N SER A 88 7.60 -2.34 12.45
CA SER A 88 7.40 -3.78 12.61
C SER A 88 8.69 -4.59 12.70
N GLN A 89 9.83 -4.04 12.27
CA GLN A 89 11.13 -4.72 12.36
C GLN A 89 11.89 -4.35 13.64
N TYR A 90 11.84 -3.08 14.04
CA TYR A 90 12.75 -2.53 15.05
C TYR A 90 12.06 -1.72 16.15
N GLY A 91 10.75 -1.48 16.05
CA GLY A 91 10.01 -0.63 16.97
C GLY A 91 8.76 -1.30 17.54
N GLU A 92 7.90 -0.47 18.11
CA GLU A 92 6.56 -0.87 18.55
C GLU A 92 5.53 -0.50 17.50
N VAL A 93 4.46 -1.31 17.43
CA VAL A 93 3.32 -1.09 16.55
C VAL A 93 2.07 -1.14 17.40
N LYS A 94 1.31 -0.05 17.39
CA LYS A 94 0.00 0.02 18.03
C LYS A 94 -1.08 -0.57 17.13
N LYS A 95 -2.20 -0.98 17.74
CA LYS A 95 -3.37 -1.48 17.00
C LYS A 95 -3.84 -0.45 15.97
N GLU A 96 -3.87 0.82 16.36
CA GLU A 96 -4.35 1.92 15.53
C GLU A 96 -3.50 2.10 14.27
N GLU A 97 -2.18 1.92 14.36
CA GLU A 97 -1.28 2.01 13.20
C GLU A 97 -1.51 0.86 12.22
N ALA A 98 -1.70 -0.36 12.71
CA ALA A 98 -2.02 -1.51 11.87
C ALA A 98 -3.40 -1.36 11.20
N GLU A 99 -4.39 -0.85 11.93
CA GLU A 99 -5.73 -0.59 11.41
C GLU A 99 -5.72 0.52 10.35
N GLU A 100 -5.01 1.62 10.63
CA GLU A 100 -4.84 2.74 9.71
C GLU A 100 -4.13 2.30 8.43
N CYS A 101 -3.11 1.44 8.54
CA CYS A 101 -2.46 0.87 7.38
C CYS A 101 -3.45 0.08 6.51
N ILE A 102 -4.22 -0.85 7.09
CA ILE A 102 -5.19 -1.68 6.34
C ILE A 102 -6.23 -0.78 5.64
N LYS A 103 -6.75 0.23 6.34
CA LYS A 103 -7.72 1.19 5.77
C LYS A 103 -7.12 1.93 4.59
N MET A 104 -5.90 2.44 4.73
CA MET A 104 -5.23 3.20 3.68
C MET A 104 -4.92 2.33 2.45
N VAL A 105 -4.46 1.08 2.63
CA VAL A 105 -4.20 0.18 1.50
C VAL A 105 -5.47 -0.20 0.75
N LYS A 106 -6.59 -0.39 1.47
CA LYS A 106 -7.91 -0.60 0.83
C LYS A 106 -8.36 0.64 0.05
N LEU A 107 -8.13 1.84 0.58
CA LEU A 107 -8.41 3.09 -0.13
C LEU A 107 -7.54 3.19 -1.40
N LEU A 108 -6.23 2.97 -1.30
CA LEU A 108 -5.33 2.96 -2.46
C LEU A 108 -5.81 1.98 -3.53
N LEU A 109 -6.18 0.75 -3.15
CA LEU A 109 -6.70 -0.24 -4.10
C LEU A 109 -7.94 0.29 -4.84
N LYS A 110 -8.87 0.91 -4.13
CA LYS A 110 -10.10 1.47 -4.69
C LYS A 110 -9.79 2.61 -5.66
N GLU A 111 -8.98 3.59 -5.24
CA GLU A 111 -8.68 4.79 -6.03
C GLU A 111 -7.83 4.47 -7.26
N LEU A 112 -6.89 3.53 -7.12
CA LEU A 112 -6.07 3.08 -8.25
C LEU A 112 -6.90 2.26 -9.25
N LYS A 113 -7.89 1.48 -8.79
CA LYS A 113 -8.85 0.78 -9.66
C LYS A 113 -9.81 1.69 -10.41
N ASN A 114 -10.30 2.76 -9.76
CA ASN A 114 -11.30 3.65 -10.34
C ASN A 114 -10.73 4.60 -11.40
N ASN A 115 -9.42 4.89 -11.39
CA ASN A 115 -8.75 5.81 -12.31
C ASN A 115 -8.53 5.27 -13.74
N ASP A 116 -9.45 4.47 -14.30
CA ASP A 116 -9.35 3.80 -15.61
C ASP A 116 -8.12 2.88 -15.82
N LEU A 117 -7.20 2.80 -14.85
CA LEU A 117 -6.00 1.95 -14.89
C LEU A 117 -6.30 0.46 -14.89
N PHE A 118 -7.48 0.06 -14.41
CA PHE A 118 -7.88 -1.34 -14.24
C PHE A 118 -9.09 -1.75 -15.09
N ARG A 119 -9.70 -0.83 -15.86
CA ARG A 119 -10.98 -1.08 -16.54
C ARG A 119 -10.94 -2.16 -17.62
N LYS A 120 -9.77 -2.70 -17.99
CA LYS A 120 -9.70 -3.72 -19.04
C LYS A 120 -9.75 -5.18 -18.60
N ASN A 121 -9.67 -5.56 -17.32
CA ASN A 121 -9.62 -7.01 -17.01
C ASN A 121 -10.31 -7.54 -15.74
N TYR A 122 -10.90 -6.72 -14.86
CA TYR A 122 -11.44 -7.26 -13.61
C TYR A 122 -12.75 -6.59 -13.19
N THR A 123 -13.84 -7.08 -13.76
CA THR A 123 -15.17 -7.01 -13.14
C THR A 123 -15.23 -8.16 -12.12
N ILE A 124 -15.46 -7.84 -10.84
CA ILE A 124 -15.90 -8.84 -9.85
C ILE A 124 -17.40 -9.04 -10.05
#